data_AF-X0XWG7-F1
#
_entry.id   AF-X0XWG7-F1
#
_cell.length_a   1.000
_cell.length_b   1.000
_cell.length_c   1.000
_cell.angle_alpha   90.00
_cell.angle_beta   90.00
_cell.angle_gamma   90.00
#
_symmetry.space_group_name_H-M   'P 1'
#
loop_
_entity.id
_entity.type
_entity.pdbx_description
1 polymer ?
#
loop_
_entity_poly.entity_id
_entity_poly.type
_entity_poly.pdbx_seq_one_letter_code
_entity_poly.pdbx_strand_id
1 'polypeptide(L)'
;FITEPGHYWSYPIGHDTYDEVNLEQLKWLTDSLVYLHQKYQPDLLMMKSHIIDHYNHDFLNQAVKYQEGETEYEACYQSMINCYQIVDQCLGILLDSVDLTTTHVLLVSDHGCVSDEAQVYINDILARAGIVSAEPDPETGKARIDYSRTKALGIPFGGHITINLKGRQQDGIVEPADYEAVQEEITDALLDYRCPLTGKCPFAFVIRKQDAGIFGINEHSEHAGDVLFGVRAGYHIS
;
A
#
# COMPACT_ATOMS: atom_id res chain seq x y z
N PHE A 1 15.24 7.71 -7.58
CA PHE A 1 14.92 7.48 -8.99
C PHE A 1 13.41 7.49 -9.11
N ILE A 2 12.83 8.34 -9.96
CA ILE A 2 11.37 8.39 -10.16
C ILE A 2 11.08 7.52 -11.37
N THR A 3 10.27 6.48 -11.20
CA THR A 3 9.62 5.85 -12.34
C THR A 3 8.24 6.47 -12.49
N GLU A 4 7.75 6.56 -13.72
CA GLU A 4 6.32 6.65 -13.98
C GLU A 4 5.58 5.56 -13.17
N PRO A 5 4.28 5.71 -12.85
CA PRO A 5 3.49 4.66 -12.21
C PRO A 5 3.67 3.35 -13.02
N GLY A 6 4.51 2.47 -12.50
CA GLY A 6 5.10 1.38 -13.27
C GLY A 6 4.70 0.06 -12.65
N HIS A 7 3.81 -0.64 -13.35
CA HIS A 7 3.49 -2.07 -13.25
C HIS A 7 4.20 -2.79 -12.09
N TYR A 8 3.61 -2.76 -10.89
CA TYR A 8 4.17 -3.45 -9.73
C TYR A 8 4.32 -4.95 -9.98
N TRP A 9 3.49 -5.49 -10.87
CA TRP A 9 3.56 -6.87 -11.31
C TRP A 9 3.50 -6.93 -12.84
N SER A 10 4.67 -6.90 -13.49
CA SER A 10 4.79 -7.50 -14.81
C SER A 10 4.71 -9.02 -14.63
N TYR A 11 3.49 -9.52 -14.49
CA TYR A 11 3.27 -10.96 -14.53
C TYR A 11 3.76 -11.48 -15.88
N PRO A 12 4.67 -12.47 -15.93
CA PRO A 12 5.20 -13.01 -17.18
C PRO A 12 4.16 -13.87 -17.94
N ILE A 13 2.87 -13.68 -17.64
CA ILE A 13 1.73 -14.42 -18.16
C ILE A 13 0.73 -13.43 -18.80
N GLY A 14 0.04 -13.86 -19.85
CA GLY A 14 -0.96 -13.01 -20.52
C GLY A 14 -2.17 -12.73 -19.63
N HIS A 15 -2.95 -11.68 -19.95
CA HIS A 15 -4.14 -11.29 -19.18
C HIS A 15 -5.13 -12.45 -19.00
N ASP A 16 -5.35 -13.28 -20.04
CA ASP A 16 -6.26 -14.43 -19.96
C ASP A 16 -5.82 -15.44 -18.88
N THR A 17 -4.53 -15.73 -18.78
CA THR A 17 -3.98 -16.64 -17.76
C THR A 17 -4.01 -16.01 -16.38
N TYR A 18 -3.76 -14.70 -16.30
CA TYR A 18 -3.89 -13.96 -15.05
C TYR A 18 -5.34 -14.01 -14.53
N ASP A 19 -6.31 -13.78 -15.42
CA ASP A 19 -7.75 -13.88 -15.12
C ASP A 19 -8.14 -15.29 -14.70
N GLU A 20 -7.69 -16.31 -15.42
CA GLU A 20 -7.96 -17.71 -15.10
C GLU A 20 -7.47 -18.08 -13.69
N VAL A 21 -6.22 -17.75 -13.35
CA VAL A 21 -5.62 -18.09 -12.05
C VAL A 21 -6.37 -17.42 -10.90
N ASN A 22 -6.68 -16.13 -11.05
CA ASN A 22 -7.40 -15.37 -10.02
C ASN A 22 -8.85 -15.86 -9.88
N LEU A 23 -9.51 -16.20 -10.99
CA LEU A 23 -10.86 -16.77 -11.00
C LEU A 23 -10.90 -18.12 -10.30
N GLU A 24 -9.99 -19.03 -10.63
CA GLU A 24 -9.93 -20.36 -10.02
C GLU A 24 -9.66 -20.26 -8.51
N GLN A 25 -8.84 -19.29 -8.08
CA GLN A 25 -8.65 -19.01 -6.65
C GLN A 25 -9.97 -18.60 -5.97
N LEU A 26 -10.72 -17.66 -6.55
CA LEU A 26 -11.97 -17.19 -5.94
C LEU A 26 -13.05 -18.28 -5.93
N LYS A 27 -13.17 -19.05 -7.00
CA LYS A 27 -14.08 -20.21 -7.06
C LYS A 27 -13.74 -21.23 -5.98
N TRP A 28 -12.46 -21.58 -5.85
CA TRP A 28 -12.02 -22.53 -4.83
C TRP A 28 -12.34 -22.05 -3.41
N LEU A 29 -12.12 -20.77 -3.12
CA LEU A 29 -12.50 -20.17 -1.83
C LEU A 29 -14.02 -20.24 -1.61
N THR A 30 -14.80 -19.91 -2.63
CA THR A 30 -16.27 -19.96 -2.60
C THR A 30 -16.79 -21.36 -2.33
N ASP A 31 -16.34 -22.36 -3.10
CA ASP A 31 -16.72 -23.76 -2.95
C ASP A 31 -16.32 -24.31 -1.58
N SER A 32 -15.13 -23.93 -1.10
CA SER A 32 -14.66 -24.29 0.24
C SER A 32 -15.57 -23.73 1.32
N LEU A 33 -16.02 -22.47 1.20
CA LEU A 33 -16.95 -21.87 2.15
C LEU A 33 -18.31 -22.56 2.15
N VAL A 34 -18.87 -22.83 0.96
CA VAL A 34 -20.15 -23.54 0.82
C VAL A 34 -20.05 -24.92 1.47
N TYR A 35 -18.97 -25.66 1.21
CA TYR A 35 -18.73 -26.95 1.84
C TYR A 35 -18.64 -26.86 3.37
N LEU A 36 -17.87 -25.90 3.88
CA LEU A 36 -17.70 -25.71 5.32
C LEU A 36 -19.03 -25.35 6.00
N HIS A 37 -19.83 -24.47 5.39
CA HIS A 37 -21.15 -24.10 5.88
C HIS A 37 -22.07 -25.33 5.95
N GLN A 38 -22.19 -26.07 4.84
CA GLN A 38 -23.09 -27.23 4.76
C GLN A 38 -22.69 -28.36 5.70
N LYS A 39 -21.38 -28.60 5.86
CA LYS A 39 -20.88 -29.74 6.63
C LYS A 39 -20.83 -29.48 8.14
N TYR A 40 -20.42 -28.28 8.54
CA TYR A 40 -20.10 -27.99 9.93
C TYR A 40 -21.02 -26.97 10.58
N GLN A 41 -21.81 -26.22 9.80
CA GLN A 41 -22.75 -25.20 10.29
C GLN A 41 -22.14 -24.28 11.37
N PRO A 42 -20.99 -23.63 11.11
CA PRO A 42 -20.31 -22.82 12.11
C PRO A 42 -21.12 -21.55 12.46
N ASP A 43 -20.98 -21.06 13.70
CA ASP A 43 -21.58 -19.79 14.14
C ASP A 43 -20.96 -18.56 13.45
N LEU A 44 -19.71 -18.67 12.99
CA LEU A 44 -18.98 -17.64 12.23
C LEU A 44 -18.19 -18.28 11.10
N LEU A 45 -18.40 -17.77 9.88
CA LEU A 45 -17.62 -18.10 8.70
C LEU A 45 -17.14 -16.80 8.05
N MET A 46 -15.85 -16.74 7.70
CA MET A 46 -15.23 -15.54 7.14
C MET A 46 -14.34 -15.92 5.95
N MET A 47 -14.43 -15.14 4.89
CA MET A 47 -13.55 -15.21 3.73
C MET A 47 -13.00 -13.83 3.45
N LYS A 48 -11.71 -13.78 3.12
CA LYS A 48 -11.09 -12.63 2.47
C LYS A 48 -10.79 -13.00 1.02
N SER A 49 -11.24 -12.17 0.09
CA SER A 49 -10.80 -12.22 -1.30
C SER A 49 -9.79 -11.12 -1.55
N HIS A 50 -8.68 -11.45 -2.20
CA HIS A 50 -7.63 -10.50 -2.58
C HIS A 50 -7.71 -10.07 -4.06
N ILE A 51 -8.64 -10.65 -4.83
CA ILE A 51 -8.67 -10.48 -6.28
C ILE A 51 -8.85 -9.00 -6.69
N ILE A 52 -9.76 -8.28 -6.04
CA ILE A 52 -10.02 -6.87 -6.37
C ILE A 52 -8.77 -6.03 -6.13
N ASP A 53 -8.02 -6.33 -5.06
CA ASP A 53 -6.79 -5.64 -4.73
C ASP A 53 -5.68 -5.89 -5.78
N HIS A 54 -5.50 -7.14 -6.20
CA HIS A 54 -4.55 -7.47 -7.26
C HIS A 54 -4.86 -6.73 -8.56
N TYR A 55 -6.13 -6.73 -8.98
CA TYR A 55 -6.55 -6.04 -10.21
C TYR A 55 -6.41 -4.52 -10.09
N ASN A 56 -6.69 -3.95 -8.91
CA ASN A 56 -6.46 -2.54 -8.67
C ASN A 56 -4.97 -2.19 -8.85
N HIS A 57 -4.06 -2.98 -8.26
CA HIS A 57 -2.62 -2.77 -8.38
C HIS A 57 -2.12 -2.91 -9.83
N ASP A 58 -2.70 -3.81 -10.62
CA ASP A 58 -2.21 -4.14 -11.96
C ASP A 58 -2.85 -3.32 -13.08
N PHE A 59 -4.11 -2.91 -12.93
CA PHE A 59 -4.91 -2.38 -14.04
C PHE A 59 -5.63 -1.06 -13.75
N LEU A 60 -5.76 -0.60 -12.50
CA LEU A 60 -6.58 0.58 -12.18
C LEU A 60 -6.12 1.84 -12.95
N ASN A 61 -4.81 2.11 -12.97
CA ASN A 61 -4.27 3.28 -13.64
C ASN A 61 -4.55 3.24 -15.16
N GLN A 62 -4.39 2.08 -15.79
CA GLN A 62 -4.67 1.87 -17.21
C GLN A 62 -6.17 1.96 -17.50
N ALA A 63 -7.01 1.41 -16.63
CA ALA A 63 -8.46 1.49 -16.74
C ALA A 63 -8.97 2.94 -16.67
N VAL A 64 -8.38 3.77 -15.81
CA VAL A 64 -8.69 5.22 -15.77
C VAL A 64 -8.28 5.91 -17.07
N LYS A 65 -7.06 5.65 -17.59
CA LYS A 65 -6.62 6.21 -18.88
C LYS A 65 -7.53 5.81 -20.05
N TYR A 66 -8.04 4.58 -20.06
CA TYR A 66 -9.03 4.15 -21.05
C TYR A 66 -10.30 4.99 -20.97
N GLN A 67 -10.81 5.26 -19.77
CA GLN A 67 -11.98 6.12 -19.58
C GLN A 67 -11.72 7.58 -20.02
N GLU A 68 -10.46 8.04 -19.98
CA GLU A 68 -10.02 9.35 -20.47
C GLU A 68 -9.78 9.38 -21.99
N GLY A 69 -9.86 8.25 -22.68
CA GLY A 69 -9.82 8.13 -24.14
C GLY A 69 -8.60 7.41 -24.73
N GLU A 70 -7.67 6.91 -23.91
CA GLU A 70 -6.53 6.10 -24.36
C GLU A 70 -6.96 4.65 -24.64
N THR A 71 -7.43 4.40 -25.86
CA THR A 71 -8.09 3.13 -26.23
C THR A 71 -7.17 1.91 -26.20
N GLU A 72 -5.85 2.08 -26.20
CA GLU A 72 -4.88 0.98 -26.03
C GLU A 72 -5.04 0.22 -24.71
N TYR A 73 -5.67 0.82 -23.69
CA TYR A 73 -5.89 0.21 -22.38
C TYR A 73 -7.25 -0.49 -22.23
N GLU A 74 -8.00 -0.69 -23.31
CA GLU A 74 -9.30 -1.37 -23.28
C GLU A 74 -9.22 -2.73 -22.57
N ALA A 75 -8.18 -3.53 -22.84
CA ALA A 75 -8.01 -4.84 -22.21
C ALA A 75 -7.85 -4.75 -20.67
N CYS A 76 -7.17 -3.73 -20.16
CA CYS A 76 -7.01 -3.51 -18.71
C CYS A 76 -8.35 -3.11 -18.08
N TYR A 77 -9.10 -2.22 -18.75
CA TYR A 77 -10.45 -1.84 -18.32
C TYR A 77 -11.40 -3.04 -18.31
N GLN A 78 -11.40 -3.87 -19.35
CA GLN A 78 -12.23 -5.08 -19.39
C GLN A 78 -11.83 -6.09 -18.31
N SER A 79 -10.54 -6.26 -18.03
CA SER A 79 -10.05 -7.13 -16.95
C SER A 79 -10.59 -6.67 -15.58
N MET A 80 -10.58 -5.36 -15.32
CA MET A 80 -11.21 -4.77 -14.12
C MET A 80 -12.70 -5.08 -14.03
N ILE A 81 -13.47 -4.86 -15.12
CA ILE A 81 -14.90 -5.15 -15.14
C ILE A 81 -15.18 -6.65 -14.92
N ASN A 82 -14.42 -7.52 -15.57
CA ASN A 82 -14.53 -8.98 -15.42
C ASN A 82 -14.28 -9.41 -13.97
N CYS A 83 -13.28 -8.85 -13.30
CA CYS A 83 -13.00 -9.11 -11.89
C CYS A 83 -14.23 -8.84 -11.01
N TYR A 84 -14.88 -7.68 -11.15
CA TYR A 84 -16.08 -7.36 -10.38
C TYR A 84 -17.26 -8.27 -10.71
N GLN A 85 -17.46 -8.65 -11.98
CA GLN A 85 -18.51 -9.60 -12.37
C GLN A 85 -18.28 -10.99 -11.77
N ILE A 86 -17.03 -11.45 -11.71
CA ILE A 86 -16.65 -12.72 -11.11
C ILE A 86 -16.90 -12.71 -9.59
N VAL A 87 -16.54 -11.61 -8.92
CA VAL A 87 -16.80 -11.44 -7.49
C VAL A 87 -18.31 -11.42 -7.20
N ASP A 88 -19.09 -10.73 -8.02
CA ASP A 88 -20.56 -10.70 -7.91
C ASP A 88 -21.17 -12.11 -8.04
N GLN A 89 -20.71 -12.89 -9.02
CA GLN A 89 -21.15 -14.29 -9.20
C GLN A 89 -20.82 -15.15 -7.98
N CYS A 90 -19.59 -15.05 -7.47
CA CYS A 90 -19.17 -15.83 -6.29
C CYS A 90 -19.94 -15.42 -5.03
N LEU A 91 -20.20 -14.12 -4.86
CA LEU A 91 -21.06 -13.62 -3.79
C LEU A 91 -22.48 -14.18 -3.91
N GLY A 92 -23.05 -14.23 -5.11
CA GLY A 92 -24.35 -14.85 -5.37
C GLY A 92 -24.40 -16.30 -4.90
N ILE A 93 -23.39 -17.11 -5.23
CA ILE A 93 -23.29 -18.51 -4.79
C ILE A 93 -23.29 -18.62 -3.26
N LEU A 94 -22.54 -17.75 -2.57
CA LEU A 94 -22.50 -17.74 -1.10
C LEU A 94 -23.86 -17.35 -0.50
N LEU A 95 -24.51 -16.32 -1.04
CA LEU A 95 -25.81 -15.86 -0.57
C LEU A 95 -26.90 -16.91 -0.76
N ASP A 96 -26.90 -17.60 -1.91
CA ASP A 96 -27.83 -18.70 -2.19
C ASP A 96 -27.60 -19.94 -1.30
N SER A 97 -26.41 -20.05 -0.69
CA SER A 97 -26.05 -21.17 0.17
C SER A 97 -26.53 -21.04 1.63
N VAL A 98 -27.05 -19.86 2.03
CA VAL A 98 -27.45 -19.55 3.40
C VAL A 98 -28.91 -19.09 3.49
N ASP A 99 -29.54 -19.27 4.65
CA ASP A 99 -30.86 -18.69 4.93
C ASP A 99 -30.71 -17.28 5.50
N LEU A 100 -31.01 -16.27 4.67
CA LEU A 100 -30.91 -14.85 5.04
C LEU A 100 -31.94 -14.40 6.08
N THR A 101 -32.93 -15.24 6.44
CA THR A 101 -33.84 -14.94 7.56
C THR A 101 -33.24 -15.25 8.92
N THR A 102 -32.21 -16.10 8.94
CA THR A 102 -31.53 -16.56 10.16
C THR A 102 -30.03 -16.25 10.17
N THR A 103 -29.45 -15.89 9.03
CA THR A 103 -28.02 -15.61 8.85
C THR A 103 -27.79 -14.13 8.55
N HIS A 104 -26.88 -13.50 9.30
CA HIS A 104 -26.39 -12.17 8.98
C HIS A 104 -25.16 -12.25 8.07
N VAL A 105 -25.21 -11.53 6.94
CA VAL A 105 -24.08 -11.40 6.01
C VAL A 105 -23.52 -10.00 6.10
N LEU A 106 -22.21 -9.90 6.33
CA LEU A 106 -21.47 -8.65 6.33
C LEU A 106 -20.48 -8.65 5.17
N LEU A 107 -20.63 -7.69 4.25
CA LEU A 107 -19.69 -7.42 3.18
C LEU A 107 -18.94 -6.13 3.50
N VAL A 108 -17.64 -6.24 3.71
CA VAL A 108 -16.77 -5.13 4.10
C VAL A 108 -15.48 -5.15 3.27
N SER A 109 -14.90 -3.98 3.06
CA SER A 109 -13.57 -3.82 2.47
C SER A 109 -12.59 -3.36 3.54
N ASP A 110 -11.38 -3.89 3.55
CA ASP A 110 -10.30 -3.46 4.44
C ASP A 110 -9.75 -2.08 4.04
N HIS A 111 -9.77 -1.76 2.75
CA HIS A 111 -9.46 -0.43 2.22
C HIS A 111 -10.07 -0.20 0.83
N GLY A 112 -9.90 1.01 0.30
CA GLY A 112 -10.17 1.33 -1.11
C GLY A 112 -8.89 1.32 -1.94
N CYS A 113 -8.99 1.76 -3.19
CA CYS A 113 -7.85 2.05 -4.05
C CYS A 113 -8.17 3.30 -4.90
N VAL A 114 -7.13 4.05 -5.26
CA VAL A 114 -7.21 5.25 -6.12
C VAL A 114 -6.14 5.14 -7.18
N SER A 115 -6.39 5.73 -8.36
CA SER A 115 -5.37 5.83 -9.40
C SER A 115 -4.29 6.85 -9.01
N ASP A 116 -3.06 6.58 -9.43
CA ASP A 116 -1.89 7.38 -9.10
C ASP A 116 -1.28 8.04 -10.34
N GLU A 117 -0.94 9.31 -10.21
CA GLU A 117 -0.23 10.09 -11.22
C GLU A 117 1.29 9.98 -11.04
N ALA A 118 1.77 9.83 -9.80
CA ALA A 118 3.19 9.81 -9.48
C ALA A 118 3.54 8.98 -8.24
N GLN A 119 4.68 8.30 -8.31
CA GLN A 119 5.25 7.56 -7.18
C GLN A 119 6.23 8.43 -6.38
N VAL A 120 6.14 8.34 -5.06
CA VAL A 120 6.95 9.08 -4.09
C VAL A 120 7.77 8.10 -3.27
N TYR A 121 9.09 8.17 -3.43
CA TYR A 121 10.04 7.32 -2.72
C TYR A 121 10.52 8.03 -1.47
N ILE A 122 10.04 7.62 -0.29
CA ILE A 122 10.29 8.35 0.96
C ILE A 122 11.78 8.33 1.30
N ASN A 123 12.40 7.17 1.20
CA ASN A 123 13.83 7.02 1.51
C ASN A 123 14.73 7.77 0.52
N ASP A 124 14.27 8.05 -0.71
CA ASP A 124 15.00 8.93 -1.64
C ASP A 124 14.94 10.38 -1.20
N ILE A 125 13.80 10.85 -0.68
CA ILE A 125 13.65 12.20 -0.14
C ILE A 125 14.59 12.37 1.06
N LEU A 126 14.57 11.39 1.97
CA LEU A 126 15.44 11.37 3.14
C LEU A 126 16.93 11.27 2.76
N ALA A 127 17.27 10.53 1.70
CA ALA A 127 18.65 10.44 1.22
C ALA A 127 19.15 11.77 0.64
N ARG A 128 18.29 12.51 -0.09
CA ARG A 128 18.62 13.86 -0.60
C ARG A 128 18.84 14.87 0.52
N ALA A 129 18.15 14.70 1.65
CA ALA A 129 18.34 15.49 2.85
C ALA A 129 19.57 15.06 3.69
N GLY A 130 20.25 13.96 3.34
CA GLY A 130 21.37 13.42 4.11
C GLY A 130 20.97 12.65 5.37
N ILE A 131 19.69 12.29 5.50
CA ILE A 131 19.12 11.53 6.63
C ILE A 131 19.31 10.02 6.42
N VAL A 132 19.13 9.55 5.19
CA VAL A 132 19.37 8.16 4.77
C VAL A 132 20.70 8.07 4.03
N SER A 133 21.52 7.10 4.40
CA SER A 133 22.73 6.74 3.66
C SER A 133 22.52 5.37 3.02
N ALA A 134 22.64 5.31 1.69
CA ALA A 134 22.52 4.07 0.94
C ALA A 134 23.64 4.00 -0.09
N GLU A 135 24.18 2.79 -0.28
CA GLU A 135 25.19 2.49 -1.29
C GLU A 135 24.66 1.40 -2.23
N PRO A 136 25.02 1.43 -3.51
CA PRO A 136 24.66 0.33 -4.40
C PRO A 136 25.33 -0.96 -3.93
N ASP A 137 24.54 -2.01 -3.79
CA ASP A 137 25.03 -3.34 -3.51
C ASP A 137 25.90 -3.82 -4.69
N PRO A 138 27.15 -4.26 -4.47
CA PRO A 138 28.07 -4.61 -5.55
C PRO A 138 27.61 -5.79 -6.43
N GLU A 139 26.79 -6.70 -5.89
CA GLU A 139 26.36 -7.91 -6.60
C GLU A 139 25.04 -7.68 -7.33
N THR A 140 24.10 -7.00 -6.68
CA THR A 140 22.74 -6.83 -7.19
C THR A 140 22.47 -5.45 -7.80
N GLY A 141 23.34 -4.47 -7.54
CA GLY A 141 23.15 -3.06 -7.91
C GLY A 141 22.03 -2.35 -7.15
N LYS A 142 21.31 -3.04 -6.25
CA LYS A 142 20.19 -2.48 -5.48
C LYS A 142 20.69 -1.59 -4.36
N ALA A 143 19.90 -0.61 -3.95
CA ALA A 143 20.25 0.24 -2.81
C ALA A 143 20.35 -0.60 -1.52
N ARG A 144 21.51 -0.58 -0.88
CA ARG A 144 21.78 -1.15 0.43
C ARG A 144 21.95 -0.02 1.44
N ILE A 145 21.06 0.02 2.43
CA ILE A 145 21.10 1.03 3.49
C ILE A 145 22.31 0.80 4.39
N ASP A 146 23.10 1.86 4.62
CA ASP A 146 24.14 1.90 5.65
C ASP A 146 23.52 2.43 6.95
N TYR A 147 23.15 1.51 7.84
CA TYR A 147 22.53 1.84 9.12
C TYR A 147 23.46 2.64 10.05
N SER A 148 24.79 2.52 9.90
CA SER A 148 25.75 3.26 10.73
C SER A 148 25.77 4.77 10.43
N ARG A 149 25.22 5.16 9.28
CA ARG A 149 25.17 6.54 8.78
C ARG A 149 23.74 7.03 8.52
N THR A 150 22.74 6.20 8.78
CA THR A 150 21.32 6.51 8.56
C THR A 150 20.66 6.92 9.87
N LYS A 151 20.19 8.17 9.91
CA LYS A 151 19.51 8.76 11.08
C LYS A 151 18.06 8.29 11.21
N ALA A 152 17.37 8.05 10.10
CA ALA A 152 15.97 7.62 10.08
C ALA A 152 15.63 6.88 8.79
N LEU A 153 14.59 6.05 8.81
CA LEU A 153 14.13 5.27 7.66
C LEU A 153 12.61 5.30 7.57
N GLY A 154 12.09 5.55 6.37
CA GLY A 154 10.69 5.32 6.03
C GLY A 154 10.42 3.81 5.96
N ILE A 155 9.43 3.34 6.70
CA ILE A 155 9.03 1.94 6.68
C ILE A 155 8.18 1.70 5.42
N PRO A 156 8.49 0.68 4.60
CA PRO A 156 7.68 0.34 3.44
C PRO A 156 6.20 0.22 3.83
N PHE A 157 5.33 0.89 3.08
CA PHE A 157 3.87 0.86 3.29
C PHE A 157 3.37 1.38 4.66
N GLY A 158 4.24 1.96 5.51
CA GLY A 158 3.90 2.27 6.91
C GLY A 158 3.29 3.65 7.18
N GLY A 159 3.33 4.58 6.21
CA GLY A 159 2.86 5.97 6.41
C GLY A 159 3.60 6.72 7.51
N HIS A 160 4.77 6.22 7.93
CA HIS A 160 5.59 6.82 8.98
C HIS A 160 7.08 6.52 8.79
N ILE A 161 7.90 7.32 9.46
CA ILE A 161 9.36 7.27 9.48
C ILE A 161 9.82 6.96 10.89
N THR A 162 10.77 6.04 11.03
CA THR A 162 11.38 5.69 12.32
C THR A 162 12.82 6.20 12.37
N ILE A 163 13.16 6.93 13.42
CA ILE A 163 14.49 7.43 13.75
C ILE A 163 15.32 6.29 14.35
N ASN A 164 16.56 6.15 13.91
CA ASN A 164 17.55 5.21 14.43
C ASN A 164 18.12 5.72 15.78
N LEU A 165 17.28 5.68 16.81
CA LEU A 165 17.50 6.30 18.11
C LEU A 165 18.32 5.41 19.04
N LYS A 166 19.34 5.98 19.68
CA LYS A 166 20.15 5.29 20.69
C LYS A 166 19.29 4.80 21.86
N GLY A 167 19.50 3.54 22.23
CA GLY A 167 18.75 2.89 23.31
C GLY A 167 17.38 2.35 22.90
N ARG A 168 16.90 2.61 21.67
CA ARG A 168 15.68 2.02 21.12
C ARG A 168 15.97 1.06 19.97
N GLN A 169 16.81 1.48 19.02
CA GLN A 169 17.31 0.62 17.96
C GLN A 169 18.65 -0.01 18.40
N GLN A 170 18.88 -1.27 18.00
CA GLN A 170 20.07 -2.04 18.40
C GLN A 170 21.38 -1.28 18.12
N ASP A 171 21.47 -0.64 16.96
CA ASP A 171 22.63 0.15 16.50
C ASP A 171 22.25 1.63 16.28
N GLY A 172 21.44 2.18 17.20
CA GLY A 172 21.01 3.58 17.17
C GLY A 172 22.18 4.56 17.10
N ILE A 173 22.07 5.56 16.22
CA ILE A 173 23.11 6.60 16.05
C ILE A 173 22.67 7.98 16.49
N VAL A 174 21.35 8.24 16.53
CA VAL A 174 20.79 9.52 16.96
C VAL A 174 20.74 9.55 18.49
N GLU A 175 21.33 10.59 19.10
CA GLU A 175 21.24 10.78 20.55
C GLU A 175 19.82 11.18 20.96
N PRO A 176 19.35 10.80 22.17
CA PRO A 176 18.03 11.23 22.66
C PRO A 176 17.84 12.75 22.67
N ALA A 177 18.91 13.52 22.88
CA ALA A 177 18.88 14.98 22.85
C ALA A 177 18.64 15.57 21.44
N ASP A 178 18.97 14.82 20.39
CA ASP A 178 18.83 15.25 18.99
C ASP A 178 17.50 14.78 18.36
N TYR A 179 16.70 14.01 19.10
CA TYR A 179 15.50 13.35 18.58
C TYR A 179 14.52 14.34 17.91
N GLU A 180 14.16 15.42 18.59
CA GLU A 180 13.21 16.41 18.04
C GLU A 180 13.81 17.20 16.87
N ALA A 181 15.12 17.48 16.90
CA ALA A 181 15.81 18.14 15.79
C ALA A 181 15.81 17.27 14.52
N VAL A 182 15.97 15.95 14.67
CA VAL A 182 15.87 15.01 13.55
C VAL A 182 14.42 14.89 13.06
N GLN A 183 13.41 14.95 13.94
CA GLN A 183 12.01 15.01 13.51
C GLN A 183 11.72 16.26 12.66
N GLU A 184 12.30 17.42 13.03
CA GLU A 184 12.19 18.67 12.26
C GLU A 184 12.89 18.55 10.90
N GLU A 185 14.12 18.02 10.87
CA GLU A 185 14.89 17.75 9.63
C GLU A 185 14.10 16.85 8.65
N ILE A 186 13.44 15.81 9.17
CA ILE A 186 12.57 14.93 8.38
C ILE A 186 11.35 15.71 7.87
N THR A 187 10.69 16.47 8.73
CA THR A 187 9.47 17.20 8.39
C THR A 187 9.72 18.21 7.29
N ASP A 188 10.79 18.99 7.42
CA ASP A 188 11.21 19.97 6.42
C ASP A 188 11.56 19.28 5.09
N ALA A 189 12.33 18.18 5.12
CA ALA A 189 12.68 17.44 3.92
C ALA A 189 11.44 16.95 3.13
N LEU A 190 10.41 16.47 3.83
CA LEU A 190 9.16 16.06 3.19
C LEU A 190 8.35 17.25 2.67
N LEU A 191 8.20 18.33 3.46
CA LEU A 191 7.40 19.50 3.08
C LEU A 191 8.04 20.33 1.95
N ASP A 192 9.37 20.38 1.88
CA ASP A 192 10.12 21.07 0.82
C ASP A 192 10.20 20.26 -0.47
N TYR A 193 9.97 18.94 -0.41
CA TYR A 193 9.98 18.11 -1.61
C TYR A 193 8.91 18.57 -2.61
N ARG A 194 9.32 18.62 -3.89
CA ARG A 194 8.42 18.83 -5.03
C ARG A 194 8.56 17.64 -5.94
N CYS A 195 7.43 17.00 -6.24
CA CYS A 195 7.36 15.92 -7.21
C CYS A 195 7.79 16.47 -8.58
N PRO A 196 8.86 15.95 -9.20
CA PRO A 196 9.35 16.45 -10.49
C PRO A 196 8.38 16.30 -11.65
N LEU A 197 7.46 15.32 -11.61
CA LEU A 197 6.45 15.12 -12.66
C LEU A 197 5.35 16.19 -12.61
N THR A 198 4.93 16.57 -11.40
CA THR A 198 3.76 17.44 -11.20
C THR A 198 4.11 18.86 -10.73
N GLY A 199 5.34 19.09 -10.28
CA GLY A 199 5.82 20.34 -9.67
C GLY A 199 5.23 20.65 -8.28
N LYS A 200 4.37 19.78 -7.73
CA LYS A 200 3.62 20.02 -6.49
C LYS A 200 4.23 19.24 -5.31
N CYS A 201 3.92 19.69 -4.09
CA CYS A 201 4.23 18.92 -2.88
C CYS A 201 3.24 17.74 -2.78
N PRO A 202 3.73 16.48 -2.69
CA PRO A 202 2.85 15.32 -2.65
C PRO A 202 2.21 15.12 -1.27
N PHE A 203 2.72 15.73 -0.19
CA PHE A 203 2.23 15.50 1.15
C PHE A 203 0.98 16.36 1.45
N ALA A 204 -0.06 15.70 1.93
CA ALA A 204 -1.25 16.33 2.48
C ALA A 204 -1.01 16.80 3.91
N PHE A 205 -0.28 15.99 4.68
CA PHE A 205 0.21 16.33 6.02
C PHE A 205 1.54 15.62 6.29
N VAL A 206 2.34 16.23 7.17
CA VAL A 206 3.50 15.63 7.82
C VAL A 206 3.42 16.09 9.28
N ILE A 207 3.46 15.15 10.22
CA ILE A 207 3.21 15.42 11.63
C ILE A 207 4.18 14.62 12.50
N ARG A 208 4.68 15.26 13.56
CA ARG A 208 5.51 14.57 14.55
C ARG A 208 4.64 13.71 15.45
N LYS A 209 5.18 12.62 15.95
CA LYS A 209 4.45 11.65 16.78
C LYS A 209 3.74 12.26 17.99
N GLN A 210 4.36 13.26 18.62
CA GLN A 210 3.82 13.99 19.78
C GLN A 210 2.54 14.76 19.43
N ASP A 211 2.42 15.20 18.17
CA ASP A 211 1.29 15.97 17.68
C ASP A 211 0.19 15.05 17.06
N ALA A 212 0.47 13.75 16.92
CA ALA A 212 -0.39 12.79 16.22
C ALA A 212 -1.60 12.29 17.03
N GLY A 213 -1.79 12.78 18.26
CA GLY A 213 -2.95 12.45 19.09
C GLY A 213 -4.29 12.76 18.41
N ILE A 214 -4.32 13.74 17.50
CA ILE A 214 -5.50 14.08 16.69
C ILE A 214 -5.97 12.93 15.78
N PHE A 215 -5.08 11.99 15.46
CA PHE A 215 -5.37 10.80 14.65
C PHE A 215 -5.56 9.54 15.52
N GLY A 216 -5.68 9.70 16.84
CA GLY A 216 -5.80 8.57 17.78
C GLY A 216 -4.48 7.83 18.00
N ILE A 217 -3.35 8.43 17.61
CA ILE A 217 -2.03 7.83 17.77
C ILE A 217 -1.43 8.33 19.08
N ASN A 218 -1.18 7.38 19.99
CA ASN A 218 -0.53 7.66 21.26
C ASN A 218 0.96 7.98 21.05
N GLU A 219 1.43 9.09 21.61
CA GLU A 219 2.82 9.53 21.51
C GLU A 219 3.83 8.53 22.11
N HIS A 220 3.38 7.68 23.05
CA HIS A 220 4.15 6.60 23.66
C HIS A 220 4.01 5.25 22.94
N SER A 221 3.30 5.18 21.82
CA SER A 221 3.13 3.93 21.07
C SER A 221 4.46 3.41 20.54
N GLU A 222 4.83 2.17 20.87
CA GLU A 222 6.02 1.53 20.30
C GLU A 222 5.83 1.11 18.83
N HIS A 223 4.59 1.11 18.33
CA HIS A 223 4.24 0.69 16.97
C HIS A 223 4.11 1.85 15.98
N ALA A 224 4.04 3.10 16.47
CA ALA A 224 4.01 4.28 15.61
C ALA A 224 5.42 4.81 15.38
N GLY A 225 5.72 5.16 14.13
CA GLY A 225 6.93 5.91 13.78
C GLY A 225 6.98 7.30 14.43
N ASP A 226 8.11 7.97 14.28
CA ASP A 226 8.43 9.23 14.94
C ASP A 226 7.95 10.44 14.14
N VAL A 227 7.82 10.30 12.83
CA VAL A 227 7.15 11.26 11.94
C VAL A 227 6.16 10.49 11.08
N LEU A 228 4.91 10.96 11.05
CA LEU A 228 3.83 10.39 10.26
C LEU A 228 3.48 11.32 9.11
N PHE A 229 3.04 10.75 8.00
CA PHE A 229 2.70 11.53 6.83
C PHE A 229 1.57 10.86 6.04
N GLY A 230 0.85 11.68 5.29
CA GLY A 230 -0.13 11.24 4.31
C GLY A 230 0.08 12.01 3.02
N VAL A 231 -0.11 11.33 1.89
CA VAL A 231 0.02 11.93 0.57
C VAL A 231 -1.34 12.41 0.03
N ARG A 232 -1.29 13.36 -0.90
CA ARG A 232 -2.46 13.85 -1.62
C ARG A 232 -2.94 12.78 -2.62
N ALA A 233 -4.20 12.86 -3.03
CA ALA A 233 -4.71 12.05 -4.12
C ALA A 233 -3.84 12.20 -5.38
N GLY A 234 -3.66 11.10 -6.11
CA GLY A 234 -2.77 11.04 -7.28
C GLY A 234 -1.31 10.73 -6.93
N TYR A 235 -0.95 10.53 -5.66
CA TYR A 235 0.40 10.11 -5.28
C TYR A 235 0.39 8.78 -4.54
N HIS A 236 1.33 7.91 -4.91
CA HIS A 236 1.59 6.63 -4.26
C HIS A 236 2.90 6.66 -3.46
N ILE A 237 2.96 6.00 -2.31
CA ILE A 237 4.17 5.93 -1.47
C ILE A 237 4.92 4.61 -1.71
N SER A 238 6.24 4.69 -1.81
CA SER A 238 7.13 3.51 -1.84
C SER A 238 8.38 3.69 -1.00
#